data_AF-A0A4P5QSA8-F1
#
_entry.id   AF-A0A4P5QSA8-F1
#
_cell.length_a   1.000
_cell.length_b   1.000
_cell.length_c   1.000
_cell.angle_alpha   90.00
_cell.angle_beta   90.00
_cell.angle_gamma   90.00
#
_symmetry.space_group_name_H-M   'P 1'
#
loop_
_entity.id
_entity.type
_entity.pdbx_description
1 polymer ?
#
loop_
_entity_poly.entity_id
_entity_poly.type
_entity_poly.pdbx_seq_one_letter_code
_entity_poly.pdbx_strand_id
1 'polypeptide(L)' 'MTTFQCYNVNLPKLENLLHRFFNHAAAKVQVKDLEGNYSTPKEWFSVPLSTIEAAVRLLISGEIVNYLYDAAIGTVKLVE' A
#
# COMPACT_ATOMS: atom_id res chain seq x y z
N MET A 1 12.78 12.74 -2.03
CA MET A 1 12.45 11.46 -1.37
C MET A 1 11.57 11.79 -0.18
N THR A 2 10.33 11.31 -0.17
CA THR A 2 9.38 11.58 0.91
C THR A 2 9.39 10.39 1.86
N THR A 3 9.56 10.65 3.15
CA THR A 3 9.62 9.62 4.20
C THR A 3 8.60 9.96 5.28
N PHE A 4 7.85 8.97 5.74
CA PHE A 4 6.89 9.12 6.84
C PHE A 4 7.40 8.35 8.05
N GLN A 5 7.28 8.95 9.23
CA GLN A 5 7.62 8.30 10.50
C GLN A 5 6.34 8.01 11.27
N CYS A 6 6.22 6.79 11.79
CA CYS A 6 5.09 6.36 12.60
C CYS A 6 5.54 6.16 14.05
N TYR A 7 4.75 6.66 15.00
CA TYR A 7 5.00 6.51 16.43
C TYR A 7 3.76 5.91 17.10
N ASN A 8 3.96 5.09 18.14
CA ASN A 8 2.89 4.50 18.94
C ASN A 8 1.82 3.76 18.10
N VAL A 9 2.23 3.12 17.00
CA VAL A 9 1.32 2.45 16.06
C VAL A 9 1.29 0.95 16.32
N ASN A 10 0.12 0.33 16.12
CA ASN A 10 0.03 -1.12 16.05
C ASN A 10 0.49 -1.59 14.66
N LEU A 11 1.75 -2.05 14.58
CA LEU A 11 2.41 -2.47 13.34
C LEU A 11 1.59 -3.52 12.55
N PRO A 12 1.14 -4.65 13.13
CA PRO A 12 0.34 -5.62 12.41
C PRO A 12 -0.97 -5.08 11.84
N LYS A 13 -1.64 -4.15 12.55
CA LYS A 13 -2.87 -3.52 12.05
C LYS A 13 -2.59 -2.56 10.90
N LEU A 14 -1.52 -1.77 11.01
CA LEU A 14 -1.10 -0.84 9.97
C LEU A 14 -0.78 -1.58 8.67
N GLU A 15 0.03 -2.64 8.78
CA GLU A 15 0.39 -3.49 7.64
C GLU A 15 -0.86 -4.07 6.96
N ASN A 16 -1.76 -4.68 7.73
CA ASN A 16 -3.01 -5.22 7.18
C ASN A 16 -3.87 -4.17 6.47
N LEU A 17 -3.96 -2.95 7.01
CA LEU A 17 -4.73 -1.87 6.38
C LEU A 17 -4.10 -1.43 5.05
N LEU A 18 -2.78 -1.25 5.02
CA LEU A 18 -2.05 -0.88 3.81
C LEU A 18 -2.12 -1.97 2.75
N HIS A 19 -1.90 -3.23 3.14
CA HIS A 19 -2.04 -4.37 2.24
C HIS A 19 -3.44 -4.46 1.66
N ARG A 20 -4.49 -4.34 2.49
CA ARG A 20 -5.87 -4.35 2.00
C ARG A 20 -6.12 -3.19 1.04
N PHE A 21 -5.67 -1.99 1.38
CA PHE A 21 -5.90 -0.79 0.59
C PHE A 21 -5.19 -0.85 -0.78
N PHE A 22 -3.95 -1.31 -0.83
CA PHE A 22 -3.13 -1.34 -2.05
C PHE A 22 -3.07 -2.70 -2.75
N ASN A 23 -3.83 -3.71 -2.33
CA ASN A 23 -3.77 -5.07 -2.88
C ASN A 23 -3.87 -5.11 -4.42
N HIS A 24 -4.73 -4.27 -5.01
CA HIS A 24 -4.91 -4.19 -6.46
C HIS A 24 -3.73 -3.56 -7.22
N ALA A 25 -2.81 -2.92 -6.50
CA ALA A 25 -1.61 -2.27 -7.02
C ALA A 25 -0.34 -3.10 -6.83
N ALA A 26 -0.47 -4.35 -6.33
CA ALA A 26 0.68 -5.20 -6.05
C ALA A 26 1.53 -5.40 -7.31
N ALA A 27 2.83 -5.16 -7.19
CA ALA A 27 3.78 -5.26 -8.28
C ALA A 27 3.92 -6.72 -8.71
N LYS A 28 3.59 -7.01 -9.97
CA LYS A 28 3.74 -8.35 -10.55
C LYS A 28 5.18 -8.56 -11.03
N VAL A 29 6.11 -8.63 -10.10
CA VAL A 29 7.54 -8.84 -10.38
C VAL A 29 8.02 -10.16 -9.79
N GLN A 30 8.92 -10.83 -10.49
CA GLN A 30 9.60 -12.02 -10.03
C GLN A 30 11.08 -11.69 -9.90
N VAL A 31 11.63 -11.88 -8.72
CA VAL A 31 13.05 -11.62 -8.41
C VAL A 31 13.76 -12.96 -8.37
N LYS A 32 14.87 -13.06 -9.11
CA LYS A 32 15.76 -14.21 -9.06
C LYS A 32 16.91 -13.90 -8.11
N ASP A 33 17.15 -14.78 -7.14
CA ASP A 33 18.32 -14.67 -6.29
C ASP A 33 19.59 -15.18 -7.00
N LEU A 34 20.73 -15.09 -6.32
CA LEU A 34 22.03 -15.51 -6.85
C LEU A 34 22.14 -17.03 -7.00
N GLU A 35 21.35 -17.79 -6.24
CA GLU A 35 21.30 -19.26 -6.27
C GLU A 35 20.33 -19.79 -7.35
N GLY A 36 19.55 -18.88 -7.94
CA GLY A 36 18.63 -19.15 -9.02
C GLY A 36 17.19 -19.41 -8.60
N ASN A 37 16.85 -19.23 -7.32
CA ASN A 37 15.47 -19.32 -6.85
C ASN A 37 14.68 -18.07 -7.21
N TYR A 38 13.40 -18.26 -7.49
CA TYR A 38 12.49 -17.17 -7.82
C TYR A 38 11.60 -16.84 -6.63
N SER A 39 11.54 -15.56 -6.29
CA SER A 39 10.67 -15.01 -5.25
C SER A 39 9.77 -13.91 -5.81
N THR A 40 8.50 -13.93 -5.42
CA THR A 40 7.52 -12.90 -5.80
C THR A 40 7.15 -12.09 -4.55
N PRO A 41 7.71 -10.88 -4.36
CA PRO A 41 7.40 -10.07 -3.20
C PRO A 41 5.94 -9.61 -3.22
N LYS A 42 5.23 -9.82 -2.10
CA LYS A 42 3.82 -9.43 -1.95
C LYS A 42 3.63 -8.04 -1.33
N GLU A 43 4.72 -7.41 -0.93
CA GLU A 43 4.74 -6.13 -0.20
C GLU A 43 5.10 -4.94 -1.09
N TRP A 44 5.34 -5.17 -2.39
CA TRP A 44 5.70 -4.11 -3.32
C TRP A 44 4.47 -3.67 -4.10
N PHE A 45 4.26 -2.36 -4.18
CA PHE A 45 3.11 -1.74 -4.83
C PHE A 45 3.58 -0.66 -5.81
N SER A 46 2.92 -0.56 -6.96
CA SER A 46 3.15 0.54 -7.90
C SER A 46 1.98 1.52 -7.81
N VAL A 47 2.22 2.66 -7.14
CA VAL A 47 1.19 3.66 -6.84
C VAL A 47 1.74 5.09 -6.99
N PRO A 48 0.92 6.07 -7.40
CA PRO A 48 1.31 7.48 -7.45
C PRO A 48 1.61 8.04 -6.05
N LEU A 49 2.53 9.02 -5.99
CA LEU A 49 2.89 9.69 -4.72
C LEU A 49 1.68 10.35 -4.04
N SER A 50 0.81 11.02 -4.81
CA SER A 50 -0.41 11.66 -4.31
C SER A 50 -1.34 10.68 -3.60
N THR A 51 -1.41 9.44 -4.09
CA THR A 51 -2.21 8.36 -3.51
C THR A 51 -1.60 7.86 -2.20
N ILE A 52 -0.27 7.78 -2.12
CA ILE A 52 0.44 7.47 -0.86
C ILE A 52 0.11 8.53 0.19
N GLU A 53 0.20 9.82 -0.16
CA GLU A 53 -0.12 10.93 0.74
C GLU A 53 -1.58 10.89 1.21
N ALA A 54 -2.52 10.57 0.32
CA ALA A 54 -3.93 10.41 0.67
C ALA A 54 -4.14 9.22 1.64
N ALA A 55 -3.52 8.07 1.36
CA ALA A 55 -3.61 6.90 2.23
C ALA A 55 -3.05 7.19 3.64
N VAL A 56 -1.95 7.93 3.75
CA VAL A 56 -1.40 8.36 5.05
C VAL A 56 -2.39 9.23 5.80
N ARG A 57 -3.04 10.21 5.15
CA ARG A 57 -4.06 11.06 5.78
C ARG A 57 -5.25 10.23 6.28
N LEU A 58 -5.70 9.27 5.47
CA LEU A 58 -6.81 8.37 5.81
C LEU A 58 -6.45 7.39 6.93
N LEU A 59 -5.19 6.96 7.02
CA LEU A 59 -4.69 6.14 8.13
C LEU A 59 -4.73 6.93 9.45
N ILE A 60 -4.33 8.21 9.41
CA ILE A 60 -4.34 9.09 10.58
C ILE A 60 -5.78 9.39 11.02
N SER A 61 -6.70 9.65 10.08
CA SER A 61 -8.11 9.88 10.43
C SER A 61 -8.85 8.59 10.81
N GLY A 62 -8.31 7.42 10.46
CA GLY A 62 -8.96 6.12 10.63
C GLY A 62 -10.00 5.80 9.54
N GLU A 63 -10.23 6.71 8.60
CA GLU A 63 -11.24 6.55 7.56
C GLU A 63 -10.81 5.65 6.42
N ILE A 64 -9.54 5.22 6.34
CA ILE A 64 -9.02 4.36 5.26
C ILE A 64 -9.86 3.09 5.02
N VAL A 65 -10.65 2.65 6.01
CA VAL A 65 -11.59 1.53 5.89
C VAL A 65 -12.78 1.80 4.98
N ASN A 66 -13.14 3.05 4.79
CA ASN A 66 -14.24 3.48 3.94
C ASN A 66 -13.78 3.82 2.51
N TYR A 67 -12.51 3.61 2.20
CA TYR A 67 -11.93 3.97 0.90
C TYR A 67 -11.19 2.78 0.28
N LEU A 68 -11.16 2.76 -1.05
CA LEU A 68 -10.41 1.82 -1.86
C LEU A 68 -9.46 2.55 -2.82
N TYR A 69 -8.33 1.93 -3.12
CA TYR A 69 -7.47 2.37 -4.21
C TYR A 69 -7.96 1.79 -5.54
N ASP A 70 -8.22 2.67 -6.51
CA ASP A 70 -8.51 2.27 -7.89
C ASP A 70 -7.21 2.24 -8.69
N ALA A 71 -6.70 1.02 -8.94
CA ALA A 71 -5.46 0.81 -9.66
C ALA A 71 -5.53 1.13 -11.16
N ALA A 72 -6.72 1.24 -11.75
CA ALA A 72 -6.87 1.56 -13.17
C ALA A 72 -6.65 3.05 -13.44
N ILE A 73 -7.11 3.91 -12.53
CA ILE A 73 -6.97 5.38 -12.64
C ILE A 73 -5.91 5.96 -11.71
N GLY A 74 -5.45 5.19 -10.72
CA GLY A 74 -4.43 5.61 -9.77
C GLY A 74 -4.93 6.55 -8.68
N THR A 75 -6.23 6.54 -8.33
CA THR A 75 -6.83 7.43 -7.33
C THR A 75 -7.56 6.67 -6.22
N VAL A 76 -7.89 7.38 -5.14
CA VAL A 76 -8.66 6.84 -4.02
C VAL A 76 -10.16 7.11 -4.23
N LYS A 77 -11.02 6.13 -3.95
CA LYS A 77 -12.49 6.23 -4.05
C LYS A 77 -13.15 5.81 -2.74
N LEU A 78 -14.28 6.41 -2.40
CA LEU A 78 -15.11 5.95 -1.29
C LEU A 78 -15.74 4.60 -1.66
N VAL A 79 -15.79 3.67 -0.71
CA VAL A 79 -16.54 2.42 -0.80
C VAL A 79 -17.99 2.79 -0.48
N GLU A 80 -18.88 2.66 -1.47
CA GLU A 80 -20.34 2.80 -1.29
C GLU A 80 -20.92 1.65 -0.45
#